data_AF-A0A529PR20-F1
#
_entry.id   AF-A0A529PR20-F1
#
_cell.length_a   1.000
_cell.length_b   1.000
_cell.length_c   1.000
_cell.angle_alpha   90.00
_cell.angle_beta   90.00
_cell.angle_gamma   90.00
#
_symmetry.space_group_name_H-M   'P 1'
#
loop_
_entity.id
_entity.type
_entity.pdbx_description
1 polymer ?
#
loop_
_entity_poly.entity_id
_entity_poly.type
_entity_poly.pdbx_seq_one_letter_code
_entity_poly.pdbx_strand_id
1 'polypeptide(L)'
;MADLIDRIRSFGANIVLDGNSLRIVNRQKLPPAAGAYVAKHGKAIAKYLRSDENIEFEERAAIIEFEGGAPREWAEQFARYLTKTKPAATDVMEWSWFLTTCGRMI
;
A
#
# COMPACT_ATOMS: atom_id res chain seq x y z
N MET A 1 14.16 -6.98 7.94
CA MET A 1 12.69 -6.82 8.04
C MET A 1 12.04 -7.26 6.73
N ALA A 2 12.61 -6.91 5.58
CA ALA A 2 12.30 -7.50 4.27
C ALA A 2 12.11 -9.04 4.33
N ASP A 3 13.11 -9.78 4.83
CA ASP A 3 13.04 -11.26 4.94
C ASP A 3 11.83 -11.79 5.72
N LEU A 4 11.36 -11.05 6.72
CA LEU A 4 10.17 -11.43 7.49
C LEU A 4 8.91 -11.27 6.66
N ILE A 5 8.80 -10.15 5.93
CA ILE A 5 7.66 -9.87 5.06
C ILE A 5 7.62 -10.89 3.92
N ASP A 6 8.76 -11.18 3.30
CA ASP A 6 8.87 -12.17 2.22
C ASP A 6 8.53 -13.57 2.72
N ARG A 7 8.98 -13.94 3.92
CA ARG A 7 8.59 -15.21 4.54
C ARG A 7 7.09 -15.29 4.82
N ILE A 8 6.44 -14.19 5.21
CA ILE A 8 4.98 -14.18 5.38
C ILE A 8 4.26 -14.33 4.03
N ARG A 9 4.77 -13.66 3.00
CA ARG A 9 4.30 -13.75 1.61
C ARG A 9 4.48 -15.14 1.02
N SER A 10 5.55 -15.87 1.38
CA SER A 10 5.76 -17.24 0.91
C SER A 10 4.72 -18.24 1.46
N PHE A 11 4.04 -17.93 2.57
CA PHE A 11 2.88 -18.70 3.05
C PHE A 11 1.57 -18.31 2.34
N GLY A 12 1.59 -17.33 1.43
CA GLY A 12 0.40 -16.78 0.79
C GLY A 12 -0.42 -15.84 1.70
N ALA A 13 0.19 -15.32 2.75
CA ALA A 13 -0.33 -14.28 3.62
C ALA A 13 0.38 -12.95 3.36
N ASN A 14 -0.13 -11.83 3.87
CA ASN A 14 0.55 -10.54 3.76
C ASN A 14 0.35 -9.72 5.04
N ILE A 15 1.24 -8.75 5.29
CA ILE A 15 1.02 -7.71 6.28
C ILE A 15 0.95 -6.38 5.55
N VAL A 16 -0.11 -5.63 5.81
CA VAL A 16 -0.32 -4.29 5.25
C VAL A 16 -0.54 -3.28 6.36
N LEU A 17 -0.24 -2.02 6.08
CA LEU A 17 -0.72 -0.90 6.87
C LEU A 17 -2.13 -0.55 6.40
N ASP A 18 -3.06 -0.53 7.36
CA ASP A 18 -4.42 -0.05 7.18
C ASP A 18 -4.57 1.22 8.03
N GLY A 19 -4.23 2.35 7.41
CA GLY A 19 -4.01 3.62 8.11
C GLY A 19 -2.89 3.52 9.15
N ASN A 20 -3.24 3.60 10.43
CA ASN A 20 -2.28 3.49 11.55
C ASN A 20 -2.15 2.08 12.13
N SER A 21 -2.90 1.11 11.61
CA SER A 21 -2.96 -0.25 12.15
C SER A 21 -2.28 -1.26 11.23
N LEU A 22 -1.67 -2.30 11.78
CA LEU A 22 -1.21 -3.45 11.00
C LEU A 22 -2.34 -4.45 10.81
N ARG A 23 -2.54 -4.88 9.57
CA ARG A 23 -3.51 -5.91 9.21
C ARG A 23 -2.82 -7.09 8.55
N ILE A 24 -3.12 -8.30 9.02
CA ILE A 24 -2.65 -9.54 8.39
C ILE A 24 -3.72 -10.04 7.43
N VAL A 25 -3.40 -10.08 6.15
CA VAL A 25 -4.25 -10.66 5.09
C VAL A 25 -3.98 -12.16 5.01
N ASN A 26 -5.04 -12.97 4.90
CA ASN A 26 -4.98 -14.44 4.87
C ASN A 26 -4.24 -15.06 6.08
N ARG A 27 -4.49 -14.54 7.29
CA ARG A 27 -3.85 -14.99 8.53
C ARG A 27 -3.92 -16.50 8.76
N GLN A 28 -4.98 -17.17 8.29
CA GLN A 28 -5.18 -18.61 8.39
C GLN A 28 -4.10 -19.45 7.68
N LYS A 29 -3.35 -18.87 6.74
CA LYS A 29 -2.24 -19.54 6.07
C LYS A 29 -0.93 -19.48 6.85
N LEU A 30 -0.88 -18.72 7.95
CA LEU A 30 0.31 -18.59 8.77
C LEU A 30 0.34 -19.62 9.90
N PRO A 31 1.55 -20.03 10.35
CA PRO A 31 1.71 -20.82 11.57
C PRO A 31 1.06 -20.11 12.77
N PRO A 32 0.50 -20.85 13.75
CA PRO A 32 -0.16 -20.26 14.92
C PRO A 32 0.70 -19.24 15.69
N ALA A 33 2.01 -19.46 15.75
CA ALA A 33 2.97 -18.58 16.41
C ALA A 33 3.23 -17.25 15.68
N ALA A 34 2.88 -17.13 14.39
CA ALA A 34 3.16 -15.96 13.58
C ALA A 34 2.46 -14.70 14.12
N GLY A 35 1.26 -14.85 14.65
CA GLY A 35 0.49 -13.74 15.22
C GLY A 35 1.19 -13.05 16.39
N ALA A 36 1.74 -13.84 17.32
CA ALA A 36 2.48 -13.32 18.47
C ALA A 36 3.80 -12.64 18.04
N TYR A 37 4.46 -13.20 17.03
CA TYR A 37 5.68 -12.61 16.47
C TYR A 37 5.40 -11.25 15.81
N VAL A 38 4.35 -11.14 14.99
CA VAL A 38 3.94 -9.88 14.35
C VAL A 38 3.57 -8.83 15.41
N ALA A 39 2.85 -9.22 16.46
CA ALA A 39 2.52 -8.32 17.56
C ALA A 39 3.78 -7.79 18.28
N LYS A 40 4.74 -8.67 18.58
CA LYS A 40 6.01 -8.31 19.23
C LYS A 40 6.83 -7.32 18.40
N HIS A 41 6.82 -7.46 17.07
CA HIS A 41 7.63 -6.66 16.15
C HIS A 41 6.83 -5.54 15.44
N GLY A 42 5.59 -5.28 15.85
CA GLY A 42 4.66 -4.41 15.13
C GLY A 42 5.21 -3.02 14.81
N LYS A 43 5.88 -2.35 15.74
CA LYS A 43 6.49 -1.02 15.48
C LYS A 43 7.53 -1.05 14.37
N ALA A 44 8.38 -2.08 14.36
CA ALA A 44 9.45 -2.20 13.37
C ALA A 44 8.91 -2.61 12.00
N ILE A 45 7.88 -3.48 11.97
CA ILE A 45 7.15 -3.84 10.75
C ILE A 45 6.46 -2.60 10.17
N ALA A 46 5.73 -1.84 10.98
CA ALA A 46 5.08 -0.61 10.55
C ALA A 46 6.07 0.43 10.02
N LYS A 47 7.23 0.60 10.67
CA LYS A 47 8.29 1.50 10.19
C LYS A 47 8.83 1.07 8.82
N TYR A 48 9.06 -0.23 8.63
CA TYR A 48 9.52 -0.78 7.36
C TYR A 48 8.49 -0.56 6.25
N LEU A 49 7.24 -0.94 6.48
CA LEU A 49 6.16 -0.79 5.49
C LEU A 49 5.93 0.67 5.10
N ARG A 50 6.00 1.63 6.04
CA ARG A 50 5.93 3.07 5.69
C ARG A 50 7.10 3.53 4.82
N SER A 51 8.30 3.00 5.06
CA SER A 51 9.47 3.34 4.25
C SER A 51 9.34 2.79 2.83
N ASP A 52 8.80 1.57 2.71
CA ASP A 52 8.53 0.89 1.44
C ASP A 52 7.44 1.64 0.66
N GLU A 53 6.32 1.98 1.31
CA GLU A 53 5.24 2.80 0.74
C GLU A 53 5.72 4.16 0.24
N ASN A 54 6.66 4.79 0.94
CA ASN A 54 7.25 6.07 0.51
C ASN A 54 8.12 5.90 -0.75
N ILE A 55 8.86 4.79 -0.87
CA ILE A 55 9.66 4.51 -2.07
C ILE A 55 8.73 4.26 -3.26
N GLU A 56 7.73 3.38 -3.09
CA GLU A 56 6.73 3.12 -4.14
C GLU A 56 5.97 4.39 -4.54
N PHE A 57 5.71 5.29 -3.58
CA PHE A 57 5.10 6.60 -3.84
C PHE A 57 5.99 7.48 -4.73
N GLU A 58 7.27 7.67 -4.38
CA GLU A 58 8.19 8.50 -5.15
C GLU A 58 8.42 7.94 -6.56
N GLU A 59 8.60 6.62 -6.68
CA GLU A 59 8.74 5.96 -7.99
C GLU A 59 7.49 6.15 -8.85
N ARG A 60 6.30 5.98 -8.27
CA ARG A 60 5.04 6.18 -8.99
C ARG A 60 4.84 7.63 -9.41
N ALA A 61 5.14 8.59 -8.54
CA ALA A 61 5.08 10.00 -8.88
C ALA A 61 6.05 10.35 -10.00
N ALA A 62 7.28 9.79 -10.00
CA ALA A 62 8.23 9.99 -11.08
C ALA A 62 7.74 9.39 -12.41
N ILE A 63 7.15 8.20 -12.41
CA ILE A 63 6.55 7.60 -13.62
C ILE A 63 5.46 8.53 -14.19
N ILE A 64 4.54 8.98 -13.33
CA ILE A 64 3.44 9.86 -13.76
C ILE A 64 3.95 11.22 -14.26
N GLU A 65 5.00 11.77 -13.65
CA GLU A 65 5.64 13.02 -14.09
C GLU A 65 6.33 12.86 -15.45
N PHE A 66 7.25 11.89 -15.56
CA PHE A 66 8.15 11.83 -16.70
C PHE A 66 7.58 11.04 -17.88
N GLU A 67 6.90 9.92 -17.61
CA GLU A 67 6.27 9.10 -18.65
C GLU A 67 4.87 9.60 -18.99
N GLY A 68 4.11 10.05 -17.98
CA GLY A 68 2.78 10.64 -18.17
C GLY A 68 2.81 12.11 -18.60
N GLY A 69 3.92 12.83 -18.39
CA GLY A 69 4.03 14.25 -18.74
C GLY A 69 3.22 15.19 -17.84
N ALA A 70 2.77 14.71 -16.67
CA ALA A 70 2.05 15.54 -15.72
C ALA A 70 2.98 16.44 -14.89
N PRO A 71 2.51 17.63 -14.47
CA PRO A 71 3.21 18.41 -13.46
C PRO A 71 3.46 17.59 -12.19
N ARG A 72 4.64 17.74 -11.57
CA ARG A 72 5.03 17.00 -10.35
C ARG A 72 3.95 17.02 -9.27
N GLU A 73 3.33 18.17 -9.02
CA GLU A 73 2.25 18.29 -8.03
C GLU A 73 1.07 17.34 -8.33
N TRP A 74 0.66 17.23 -9.60
CA TRP A 74 -0.43 16.34 -10.01
C TRP A 74 -0.01 14.88 -9.94
N ALA A 75 1.23 14.58 -10.32
CA ALA A 75 1.80 13.25 -10.23
C ALA A 75 1.84 12.72 -8.79
N GLU A 76 2.26 13.57 -7.84
CA GLU A 76 2.24 13.25 -6.42
C GLU A 76 0.81 13.04 -5.89
N GLN A 77 -0.14 13.93 -6.21
CA GLN A 77 -1.52 13.73 -5.76
C GLN A 77 -2.12 12.43 -6.30
N PHE A 78 -1.88 12.13 -7.58
CA PHE A 78 -2.42 10.92 -8.18
C PHE A 78 -1.74 9.66 -7.62
N ALA A 79 -0.42 9.68 -7.41
CA ALA A 79 0.30 8.61 -6.73
C ALA A 79 -0.25 8.36 -5.31
N ARG A 80 -0.64 9.41 -4.57
CA ARG A 80 -1.33 9.26 -3.27
C ARG A 80 -2.70 8.59 -3.41
N TYR A 81 -3.49 8.93 -4.42
CA TYR A 81 -4.80 8.30 -4.60
C TYR A 81 -4.69 6.83 -4.96
N LEU A 82 -3.72 6.46 -5.80
CA LEU A 82 -3.51 5.08 -6.22
C LEU A 82 -3.09 4.15 -5.07
N THR A 83 -2.47 4.67 -4.00
CA THR A 83 -2.09 3.89 -2.81
C THR A 83 -3.15 3.88 -1.71
N LYS A 84 -4.20 4.70 -1.82
CA LYS A 84 -5.27 4.78 -0.81
C LYS A 84 -6.31 3.68 -1.05
N THR A 85 -6.76 3.08 0.04
CA THR A 85 -8.05 2.36 0.04
C THR A 85 -9.18 3.35 -0.22
N LYS A 86 -10.21 2.90 -0.93
CA LYS A 86 -11.44 3.67 -1.11
C LYS A 86 -11.96 4.22 0.23
N PRO A 87 -12.39 5.50 0.30
CA PRO A 87 -13.07 6.03 1.47
C PRO A 87 -14.30 5.21 1.88
N ALA A 88 -14.58 5.12 3.18
CA ALA A 88 -15.65 4.28 3.70
C ALA A 88 -17.04 4.63 3.11
N ALA A 89 -17.31 5.91 2.86
CA ALA A 89 -18.58 6.43 2.37
C ALA A 89 -18.77 6.35 0.83
N THR A 90 -17.73 6.02 0.07
CA THR A 90 -17.78 5.98 -1.40
C THR A 90 -18.17 4.59 -1.88
N ASP A 91 -18.84 4.43 -3.01
CA ASP A 91 -19.04 3.10 -3.62
C ASP A 91 -17.78 2.60 -4.36
N VAL A 92 -17.61 1.27 -4.46
CA VAL A 92 -16.45 0.66 -5.16
C VAL A 92 -16.40 1.08 -6.63
N MET A 93 -17.54 1.14 -7.31
CA MET A 93 -17.59 1.56 -8.71
C MET A 93 -17.29 3.05 -8.86
N GLU A 94 -17.78 3.89 -7.96
CA GLU A 94 -17.48 5.32 -7.94
C GLU A 94 -15.98 5.58 -7.76
N TRP A 95 -15.33 4.86 -6.85
CA TRP A 95 -13.89 4.96 -6.65
C TRP A 95 -13.09 4.50 -7.86
N SER A 96 -13.48 3.39 -8.46
CA SER A 96 -12.87 2.86 -9.68
C SER A 96 -13.02 3.86 -10.84
N TRP A 97 -14.22 4.43 -11.01
CA TRP A 97 -14.50 5.45 -12.02
C TRP A 97 -13.67 6.72 -11.80
N PHE A 98 -13.55 7.20 -10.56
CA PHE A 98 -12.74 8.36 -10.20
C PHE A 98 -11.27 8.14 -10.59
N LEU A 99 -10.66 7.02 -10.15
CA LEU A 99 -9.27 6.71 -10.47
C LEU A 99 -9.04 6.59 -11.98
N THR A 100 -9.97 5.94 -12.70
CA THR A 100 -9.92 5.82 -14.16
C THR A 100 -10.02 7.19 -14.85
N THR A 101 -10.84 8.09 -14.31
CA THR A 101 -11.01 9.44 -14.86
C THR A 101 -9.77 10.27 -14.65
N CYS A 102 -9.16 10.25 -13.45
CA CYS A 102 -7.87 10.89 -13.20
C CYS A 102 -6.78 10.37 -14.15
N GLY A 103 -6.69 9.05 -14.34
CA GLY A 103 -5.70 8.43 -15.23
C GLY A 103 -5.94 8.67 -16.73
N ARG A 104 -7.02 9.36 -17.13
CA ARG A 104 -7.22 9.84 -18.51
C ARG A 104 -6.86 11.31 -18.69
N MET A 105 -6.79 12.06 -17.58
CA MET A 105 -6.44 13.49 -17.58
C MET A 105 -4.92 13.70 -17.47
N ILE A 106 -4.22 12.64 -17.06
CA ILE A 106 -2.78 12.53 -16.90
C ILE A 106 -2.31 11.51 -17.94
#